data_AF-A0A0A1HZ53-F1
#
_entry.id   AF-A0A0A1HZ53-F1
#
_cell.length_a   1.000
_cell.length_b   1.000
_cell.length_c   1.000
_cell.angle_alpha   90.00
_cell.angle_beta   90.00
_cell.angle_gamma   90.00
#
_symmetry.space_group_name_H-M   'P 1'
#
loop_
_entity.id
_entity.type
_entity.pdbx_description
1 polymer ?
#
loop_
_entity_poly.entity_id
_entity_poly.type
_entity_poly.pdbx_seq_one_letter_code
_entity_poly.pdbx_strand_id
1 'polypeptide(L)'
;MPAEVAQALRGALSQVVDAGTAKRVAGSFKLADGTPLAMGGKTGTGDNRIEAIGAGGRILSSKSINRTATFVFYIGDSHFGTLTAYVPGASAQNFKFTSALPVQVLKGMAPFLMPYLQPGSHTQCTPLVARQ
;
A
#
# COMPACT_ATOMS: atom_id res chain seq x y z
N MET A 1 1.19 8.50 -21.01
CA MET A 1 2.26 7.48 -20.92
C MET A 1 1.98 6.42 -21.97
N PRO A 2 2.97 5.99 -22.78
CA PRO A 2 2.77 4.93 -23.76
C PRO A 2 2.29 3.63 -23.10
N ALA A 3 1.46 2.85 -23.80
CA ALA A 3 0.82 1.66 -23.23
C ALA A 3 1.85 0.60 -22.84
N GLU A 4 2.91 0.47 -23.63
CA GLU A 4 4.02 -0.44 -23.45
C GLU A 4 4.80 -0.11 -22.16
N VAL A 5 4.99 1.18 -21.88
CA VAL A 5 5.64 1.65 -20.64
C VAL A 5 4.76 1.34 -19.42
N ALA A 6 3.45 1.54 -19.54
CA ALA A 6 2.51 1.23 -18.46
C ALA A 6 2.46 -0.28 -18.16
N GLN A 7 2.48 -1.12 -19.19
CA GLN A 7 2.54 -2.58 -19.06
C GLN A 7 3.84 -3.03 -18.41
N ALA A 8 4.98 -2.51 -18.87
CA ALA A 8 6.29 -2.81 -18.28
C ALA A 8 6.34 -2.40 -16.80
N LEU A 9 5.82 -1.22 -16.46
CA LEU A 9 5.74 -0.74 -15.08
C LEU A 9 4.87 -1.65 -14.19
N ARG A 10 3.70 -2.11 -14.68
CA ARG A 10 2.88 -3.08 -13.94
C ARG A 10 3.66 -4.34 -13.62
N GLY A 11 4.34 -4.92 -14.61
CA GLY A 11 5.19 -6.10 -14.41
C GLY A 11 6.28 -5.87 -13.35
N ALA A 12 6.96 -4.72 -13.40
CA ALA A 12 7.98 -4.36 -12.41
C ALA A 12 7.41 -4.18 -11.00
N LEU A 13 6.22 -3.59 -10.87
CA LEU A 13 5.55 -3.40 -9.58
C LEU A 13 5.04 -4.70 -8.96
N SER A 14 4.71 -5.72 -9.78
CA SER A 14 4.36 -7.07 -9.29
C SER A 14 5.52 -7.67 -8.50
N GLN A 15 6.76 -7.52 -8.99
CA GLN A 15 7.95 -8.10 -8.35
C GLN A 15 8.18 -7.59 -6.92
N VAL A 16 7.78 -6.36 -6.61
CA VAL A 16 7.85 -5.79 -5.26
C VAL A 16 6.92 -6.52 -4.29
N VAL A 17 5.78 -7.01 -4.79
CA VAL A 17 4.80 -7.81 -4.04
C VAL A 17 5.19 -9.28 -4.03
N ASP A 18 5.78 -9.83 -5.09
CA ASP A 18 6.10 -11.27 -5.14
C ASP A 18 7.35 -11.62 -4.33
N ALA A 19 8.39 -10.80 -4.41
CA ALA A 19 9.69 -11.06 -3.81
C ALA A 19 10.28 -9.89 -3.02
N GLY A 20 9.68 -8.69 -3.11
CA GLY A 20 10.23 -7.47 -2.53
C GLY A 20 9.65 -7.08 -1.16
N THR A 21 9.75 -5.79 -0.88
CA THR A 21 9.32 -5.20 0.41
C THR A 21 7.82 -5.36 0.73
N ALA A 22 6.98 -5.70 -0.25
CA ALA A 22 5.56 -5.95 -0.07
C ALA A 22 5.19 -7.44 -0.05
N LYS A 23 6.16 -8.37 -0.01
CA LYS A 23 5.97 -9.84 0.00
C LYS A 23 4.88 -10.36 0.94
N ARG A 24 4.65 -9.67 2.05
CA ARG A 24 3.66 -10.07 3.06
C ARG A 24 2.22 -10.09 2.55
N VAL A 25 1.88 -9.31 1.52
CA VAL A 25 0.53 -9.28 0.93
C VAL A 25 0.36 -10.27 -0.24
N ALA A 26 1.44 -10.90 -0.72
CA ALA A 26 1.37 -11.90 -1.78
C ALA A 26 0.35 -13.01 -1.46
N GLY A 27 -0.49 -13.35 -2.44
CA GLY A 27 -1.51 -14.40 -2.32
C GLY A 27 -2.69 -14.08 -1.39
N SER A 28 -2.81 -12.85 -0.88
CA SER A 28 -3.91 -12.45 0.01
C SER A 28 -5.23 -12.21 -0.73
N PHE A 29 -5.17 -11.96 -2.04
CA PHE A 29 -6.34 -11.69 -2.88
C PHE A 29 -6.51 -12.81 -3.90
N LYS A 30 -7.59 -13.58 -3.75
CA LYS A 30 -7.95 -14.70 -4.62
C LYS A 30 -9.45 -14.70 -4.83
N LEU A 31 -9.88 -14.88 -6.07
CA LEU A 31 -11.28 -15.04 -6.42
C LEU A 31 -11.89 -16.29 -5.75
N ALA A 32 -13.22 -16.41 -5.80
CA ALA A 32 -13.94 -17.49 -5.13
C ALA A 32 -13.57 -18.89 -5.68
N ASP A 33 -13.15 -18.95 -6.95
CA ASP A 33 -12.63 -20.15 -7.62
C ASP A 33 -11.16 -20.47 -7.26
N GLY A 34 -10.52 -19.65 -6.43
CA GLY A 34 -9.13 -19.77 -6.04
C GLY A 34 -8.13 -19.06 -6.97
N THR A 35 -8.60 -18.46 -8.07
CA THR A 35 -7.74 -17.73 -9.02
C THR A 35 -7.08 -16.53 -8.32
N PRO A 36 -5.74 -16.45 -8.28
CA PRO A 36 -5.06 -15.32 -7.65
C PRO A 36 -5.26 -14.05 -8.46
N LEU A 37 -5.57 -12.95 -7.78
CA LEU A 37 -5.61 -11.64 -8.41
C LEU A 37 -4.19 -11.08 -8.53
N ALA A 38 -3.82 -10.67 -9.75
CA ALA A 38 -2.54 -10.01 -9.99
C ALA A 38 -2.43 -8.77 -9.10
N MET A 39 -1.29 -8.58 -8.46
CA MET A 39 -1.09 -7.47 -7.53
C MET A 39 0.31 -6.92 -7.68
N GLY A 40 0.41 -5.60 -7.67
CA GLY A 40 1.69 -4.92 -7.64
C GLY A 40 1.58 -3.63 -6.87
N GLY A 41 2.73 -3.09 -6.47
CA GLY A 41 2.73 -1.83 -5.75
C GLY A 41 4.10 -1.41 -5.28
N LYS A 42 4.19 -0.19 -4.76
CA LYS A 42 5.43 0.34 -4.22
C LYS A 42 5.25 0.80 -2.78
N THR A 43 6.21 0.40 -1.97
CA THR A 43 6.38 0.81 -0.59
C THR A 43 7.21 2.10 -0.51
N GLY A 44 6.86 2.97 0.43
CA GLY A 44 7.63 4.15 0.81
C GLY A 44 7.63 4.33 2.32
N THR A 45 8.79 4.64 2.89
CA THR A 45 8.94 5.02 4.30
C THR A 45 9.65 6.36 4.36
N GLY A 46 9.09 7.33 5.07
CA GLY A 46 9.67 8.65 5.30
C GLY A 46 9.83 8.92 6.79
N ASP A 47 11.00 9.43 7.18
CA ASP A 47 11.30 9.95 8.51
C ASP A 47 11.84 11.36 8.34
N ASN A 48 10.92 12.32 8.28
CA ASN A 48 11.31 13.70 8.01
C ASN A 48 11.81 14.33 9.31
N ARG A 49 13.05 14.84 9.29
CA ARG A 49 13.75 15.37 10.47
C ARG A 49 14.44 16.69 10.14
N ILE A 50 14.43 17.61 11.09
CA ILE A 50 15.30 18.79 11.08
C ILE A 50 16.55 18.43 11.89
N GLU A 51 17.70 18.47 11.26
CA GLU A 51 18.99 18.24 11.93
C GLU A 51 19.80 19.54 11.97
N ALA A 52 20.31 19.88 13.15
CA ALA A 52 21.28 20.96 13.31
C ALA A 52 22.68 20.35 13.19
N ILE A 53 23.50 20.85 12.27
CA ILE A 53 24.83 20.30 11.98
C ILE A 53 25.89 21.33 12.37
N GLY A 54 26.83 20.95 13.21
CA GLY A 54 27.96 21.77 13.64
C GLY A 54 29.21 21.58 12.79
N ALA A 55 30.28 22.28 13.14
CA ALA A 55 31.58 22.15 12.49
C ALA A 55 32.05 20.68 12.46
N GLY A 56 32.61 20.26 11.33
CA GLY A 56 33.05 18.87 11.11
C GLY A 56 31.93 17.85 10.87
N GLY A 57 30.69 18.29 10.61
CA GLY A 57 29.57 17.40 10.27
C GLY A 57 28.88 16.77 11.48
N ARG A 58 29.17 17.22 12.70
CA ARG A 58 28.56 16.68 13.91
C ARG A 58 27.08 17.08 14.02
N ILE A 59 26.19 16.12 14.15
CA ILE A 59 24.77 16.37 14.45
C ILE A 59 24.65 16.88 15.90
N LEU A 60 24.19 18.12 16.05
CA LEU A 60 23.97 18.81 17.33
C LEU A 60 22.58 18.54 17.90
N SER A 61 21.58 18.38 17.04
CA SER A 61 20.23 17.97 17.40
C SER A 61 19.52 17.38 16.17
N SER A 62 18.56 16.48 16.39
CA SER A 62 17.70 15.89 15.35
C SER A 62 16.27 15.84 15.88
N LYS A 63 15.36 16.59 15.26
CA LYS A 63 13.95 16.69 15.66
C LYS A 63 13.05 16.15 14.56
N SER A 64 12.24 15.16 14.88
CA SER A 64 11.24 14.62 13.94
C SER A 64 10.16 15.65 13.61
N ILE A 65 9.89 15.81 12.32
CA ILE A 65 8.79 16.60 11.75
C ILE A 65 7.58 15.69 11.53
N ASN A 66 7.80 14.52 10.94
CA ASN A 66 6.77 13.50 10.74
C ASN A 66 7.38 12.13 10.45
N ARG A 67 6.54 11.09 10.62
CA ARG A 67 6.82 9.73 10.17
C ARG A 67 5.71 9.31 9.22
N THR A 68 6.10 8.81 8.04
CA THR A 68 5.16 8.38 7.00
C THR A 68 5.51 6.97 6.55
N ALA A 69 4.50 6.14 6.32
CA ALA A 69 4.63 4.86 5.67
C ALA A 69 3.50 4.72 4.65
N THR A 70 3.83 4.57 3.38
CA THR A 70 2.86 4.53 2.29
C THR A 70 3.04 3.26 1.47
N PHE A 71 1.93 2.67 1.04
CA PHE A 71 1.90 1.62 0.03
C PHE A 71 0.89 2.01 -1.05
N VAL A 72 1.38 2.25 -2.27
CA VAL A 72 0.54 2.49 -3.45
C VAL A 72 0.48 1.20 -4.25
N PHE A 73 -0.70 0.77 -4.68
CA PHE A 73 -0.89 -0.57 -5.23
C PHE A 73 -1.99 -0.62 -6.29
N TYR A 74 -1.99 -1.73 -7.03
CA TYR A 74 -3.13 -2.20 -7.82
C TYR A 74 -3.48 -3.64 -7.45
N ILE A 75 -4.74 -4.03 -7.64
CA ILE A 75 -5.26 -5.39 -7.51
C ILE A 75 -6.10 -5.69 -8.76
N GLY A 76 -5.79 -6.77 -9.46
CA GLY A 76 -6.35 -7.05 -10.77
C GLY A 76 -6.10 -5.92 -11.76
N ASP A 77 -6.99 -5.78 -12.74
CA ASP A 77 -6.82 -4.84 -13.85
C ASP A 77 -7.40 -3.44 -13.55
N SER A 78 -8.31 -3.34 -12.59
CA SER A 78 -9.20 -2.17 -12.44
C SER A 78 -9.18 -1.52 -11.07
N HIS A 79 -8.52 -2.10 -10.06
CA HIS A 79 -8.53 -1.56 -8.71
C HIS A 79 -7.16 -0.99 -8.35
N PHE A 80 -7.14 0.30 -8.03
CA PHE A 80 -5.94 1.03 -7.65
C PHE A 80 -6.16 1.68 -6.29
N GLY A 81 -5.13 1.75 -5.46
CA GLY A 81 -5.26 2.26 -4.11
C GLY A 81 -3.96 2.78 -3.52
N THR A 82 -4.10 3.52 -2.43
CA THR A 82 -3.00 3.97 -1.60
C THR A 82 -3.39 3.80 -0.13
N LEU A 83 -2.46 3.34 0.68
CA LEU A 83 -2.63 3.27 2.13
C LEU A 83 -1.44 3.95 2.80
N THR A 84 -1.72 4.98 3.57
CA THR A 84 -0.71 5.81 4.25
C THR A 84 -0.96 5.81 5.76
N ALA A 85 0.04 5.38 6.51
CA ALA A 85 0.16 5.65 7.94
C ALA A 85 1.01 6.91 8.13
N TYR A 86 0.50 7.86 8.90
CA TYR A 86 1.11 9.17 9.07
C TYR A 86 1.05 9.60 10.54
N VAL A 87 2.18 10.02 11.09
CA VAL A 87 2.27 10.64 12.42
C VAL A 87 2.91 12.01 12.27
N PRO A 88 2.18 13.10 12.57
CA PRO A 88 2.73 14.45 12.52
C PRO A 88 3.49 14.83 13.79
N GLY A 89 4.38 15.80 13.66
CA GLY A 89 5.00 16.52 14.77
C GLY A 89 6.12 15.76 15.49
N ALA A 90 6.58 16.36 16.58
CA ALA A 90 7.70 15.83 17.37
C ALA A 90 7.41 14.46 18.00
N SER A 91 6.12 14.14 18.26
CA SER A 91 5.73 12.81 18.76
C SER A 91 6.05 11.69 17.78
N ALA A 92 6.24 11.98 16.49
CA ALA A 92 6.67 11.02 15.48
C ALA A 92 7.99 10.32 15.84
N GLN A 93 8.86 10.95 16.64
CA GLN A 93 10.10 10.35 17.13
C GLN A 93 9.87 9.07 17.94
N ASN A 94 8.68 8.92 18.53
CA ASN A 94 8.30 7.77 19.35
C ASN A 94 7.79 6.58 18.50
N PHE A 95 7.64 6.76 17.19
CA PHE A 95 7.12 5.73 16.29
C PHE A 95 8.23 5.20 15.37
N LYS A 96 8.30 3.87 15.23
CA LYS A 96 9.32 3.19 14.42
C LYS A 96 8.75 2.31 13.31
N PHE A 97 7.51 2.56 12.87
CA PHE A 97 6.90 1.77 11.81
C PHE A 97 7.53 2.06 10.43
N THR A 98 7.41 1.07 9.54
CA THR A 98 7.81 1.16 8.12
C THR A 98 6.58 0.95 7.24
N SER A 99 6.77 1.03 5.93
CA SER A 99 5.79 0.62 4.91
C SER A 99 5.23 -0.79 5.09
N ALA A 100 5.86 -1.64 5.91
CA ALA A 100 5.29 -2.93 6.26
C ALA A 100 3.95 -2.82 7.03
N LEU A 101 3.73 -1.73 7.79
CA LEU A 101 2.47 -1.50 8.48
C LEU A 101 1.31 -1.35 7.48
N PRO A 102 1.35 -0.43 6.50
CA PRO A 102 0.32 -0.36 5.48
C PRO A 102 0.08 -1.65 4.70
N VAL A 103 1.14 -2.38 4.36
CA VAL A 103 1.05 -3.68 3.66
C VAL A 103 0.28 -4.70 4.50
N GLN A 104 0.53 -4.76 5.81
CA GLN A 104 -0.18 -5.66 6.71
C GLN A 104 -1.64 -5.25 6.95
N VAL A 105 -1.90 -3.94 7.04
CA VAL A 105 -3.28 -3.44 7.13
C VAL A 105 -4.06 -3.84 5.88
N LEU A 106 -3.52 -3.64 4.68
CA LEU A 106 -4.16 -4.04 3.44
C LEU A 106 -4.43 -5.55 3.39
N LYS A 107 -3.49 -6.37 3.85
CA LYS A 107 -3.70 -7.82 3.99
C LYS A 107 -4.86 -8.14 4.93
N GLY A 108 -4.93 -7.51 6.10
CA GLY A 108 -6.02 -7.69 7.05
C GLY A 108 -7.38 -7.21 6.50
N MET A 109 -7.37 -6.27 5.56
CA MET A 109 -8.57 -5.78 4.89
C MET A 109 -9.10 -6.74 3.81
N ALA A 110 -8.32 -7.75 3.39
CA ALA A 110 -8.70 -8.63 2.27
C ALA A 110 -10.13 -9.21 2.38
N PRO A 111 -10.59 -9.74 3.53
CA PRO A 111 -11.96 -10.27 3.64
C PRO A 111 -13.06 -9.25 3.33
N PHE A 112 -12.82 -7.97 3.63
CA PHE A 112 -13.78 -6.88 3.39
C PHE A 112 -13.74 -6.37 1.95
N LEU A 113 -12.57 -6.47 1.31
CA LEU A 113 -12.36 -5.97 -0.05
C LEU A 113 -12.76 -7.02 -1.10
N MET A 114 -12.56 -8.31 -0.82
CA MET A 114 -12.82 -9.39 -1.77
C MET A 114 -14.20 -9.37 -2.45
N PRO A 115 -15.32 -9.04 -1.77
CA PRO A 115 -16.62 -8.92 -2.44
C PRO A 115 -16.64 -7.88 -3.57
N TYR A 116 -15.88 -6.80 -3.46
CA TYR A 116 -15.81 -5.72 -4.47
C TYR A 116 -14.79 -6.00 -5.59
N LEU A 117 -13.97 -7.04 -5.40
CA LEU A 117 -12.95 -7.47 -6.35
C LEU A 117 -13.42 -8.59 -7.28
N GLN A 118 -14.61 -9.17 -7.04
CA GLN A 118 -15.15 -10.17 -7.98
C GLN A 118 -15.62 -9.47 -9.27
N PRO A 119 -15.43 -10.10 -10.44
CA PRO A 119 -15.96 -9.59 -11.69
C PRO A 119 -17.47 -9.38 -11.61
N GLY A 120 -17.94 -8.19 -12.00
CA GLY A 120 -19.37 -7.87 -12.05
C GLY A 120 -20.00 -7.49 -10.70
N SER A 121 -19.23 -7.46 -9.60
CA SER A 121 -19.75 -7.11 -8.25
C SER A 121 -19.14 -5.82 -7.68
N HIS A 122 -18.56 -4.98 -8.53
CA HIS A 122 -17.73 -3.82 -8.16
C HIS A 122 -18.36 -2.86 -7.15
N THR A 123 -19.69 -2.73 -7.17
CA THR A 123 -20.42 -1.80 -6.30
C THR A 123 -21.19 -2.49 -5.18
N GLN A 124 -21.33 -3.83 -5.23
CA GLN A 124 -22.26 -4.59 -4.39
C GLN A 124 -23.69 -3.99 -4.36
N CYS A 125 -24.04 -3.15 -5.34
CA CYS A 125 -25.36 -2.56 -5.46
C CYS A 125 -26.31 -3.60 -6.05
N THR A 126 -26.90 -4.41 -5.18
CA THR A 126 -27.97 -5.33 -5.57
C THR A 126 -29.27 -4.53 -5.68
N PRO A 127 -29.98 -4.57 -6.82
CA PRO A 127 -31.33 -4.02 -6.90
C PRO A 127 -32.20 -4.69 -5.82
N LEU A 128 -33.04 -3.91 -5.15
CA LEU A 128 -34.07 -4.47 -4.27
C LEU A 128 -35.01 -5.32 -5.13
N VAL A 129 -34.87 -6.64 -5.05
CA VAL A 129 -35.86 -7.56 -5.63
C VAL A 129 -37.14 -7.37 -4.84
N ALA A 130 -38.16 -6.78 -5.46
CA ALA A 130 -39.48 -6.69 -4.88
C ALA A 130 -39.96 -8.11 -4.54
N ARG A 131 -40.14 -8.40 -3.25
CA ARG A 131 -40.76 -9.66 -2.81
C ARG A 131 -42.19 -9.68 -3.37
N GLN A 132 -42.48 -10.69 -4.20
CA GLN A 132 -43.85 -11.08 -4.53
C GLN A 132 -44.45 -11.88 -3.38
#